data_AF-A0A429E9N8-F1
#
_entry.id   AF-A0A429E9N8-F1
#
_cell.length_a   1.000
_cell.length_b   1.000
_cell.length_c   1.000
_cell.angle_alpha   90.00
_cell.angle_beta   90.00
_cell.angle_gamma   90.00
#
_symmetry.space_group_name_H-M   'P 1'
#
loop_
_entity.id
_entity.type
_entity.pdbx_description
1 polymer ?
#
loop_
_entity_poly.entity_id
_entity_poly.type
_entity_poly.pdbx_seq_one_letter_code
_entity_poly.pdbx_strand_id
1 'polypeptide(L)'
;MTEPTRPLTVLSQRRRVIRGDASLIVGLPWTTGFQYLVLLAAAAVDIVAFNQILTQAIDEYEEVLWGFVGGFTVVCLALSHTAGKQWKESSFHRHVPNARSIAIGCGGVWLALGLMAFVFRWFYVTPASGGTTVENEGQAPSEVADNATQGNYLSALLFLMLYLGTGVLSGAMAYKLHNPAAQQWVRAVAKRAKAATRLAELEAGLVRAEELTKEVGEIRQRADQDMVLFLALPDSLTAKVLADAELKLLGRGLAVGEHRRQITGEDNQNGKDRR
;
A
#
# COMPACT_ATOMS: atom_id res chain seq x y z
N MET A 1 -18.37 47.35 19.92
CA MET A 1 -17.83 47.22 18.55
C MET A 1 -17.89 45.75 18.17
N THR A 2 -18.95 45.37 17.47
CA THR A 2 -19.23 44.01 17.03
C THR A 2 -18.76 43.88 15.58
N GLU A 3 -17.78 43.03 15.35
CA GLU A 3 -17.25 42.74 14.01
C GLU A 3 -18.29 41.93 13.21
N PRO A 4 -18.69 42.38 12.01
CA PRO A 4 -19.65 41.64 11.19
C PRO A 4 -18.99 40.40 10.61
N THR A 5 -19.40 39.24 11.11
CA THR A 5 -19.05 37.90 10.62
C THR A 5 -19.47 37.79 9.15
N ARG A 6 -18.50 37.83 8.23
CA ARG A 6 -18.76 37.58 6.80
C ARG A 6 -19.24 36.13 6.63
N PRO A 7 -20.41 35.89 6.02
CA PRO A 7 -20.84 34.55 5.70
C PRO A 7 -19.86 33.96 4.68
N LEU A 8 -19.16 32.90 5.09
CA LEU A 8 -18.36 32.07 4.20
C LEU A 8 -19.31 31.41 3.21
N THR A 9 -19.44 32.01 2.02
CA THR A 9 -20.11 31.40 0.88
C THR A 9 -19.27 30.21 0.46
N VAL A 10 -19.52 29.06 1.08
CA VAL A 10 -18.95 27.79 0.67
C VAL A 10 -19.52 27.50 -0.70
N LEU A 11 -18.76 27.88 -1.74
CA LEU A 11 -19.01 27.45 -3.11
C LEU A 11 -18.80 25.93 -3.14
N SER A 12 -19.86 25.20 -2.76
CA SER A 12 -19.96 23.76 -2.95
C SER A 12 -20.03 23.51 -4.45
N GLN A 13 -18.86 23.55 -5.09
CA GLN A 13 -18.69 23.14 -6.46
C GLN A 13 -19.05 21.65 -6.48
N ARG A 14 -20.31 21.34 -6.79
CA ARG A 14 -20.85 19.99 -6.96
C ARG A 14 -20.04 19.32 -8.05
N ARG A 15 -18.95 18.68 -7.67
CA ARG A 15 -18.14 17.83 -8.53
C ARG A 15 -19.08 16.69 -8.95
N ARG A 16 -19.53 16.68 -10.20
CA ARG A 16 -20.30 15.55 -10.75
C ARG A 16 -19.47 14.29 -10.53
N VAL A 17 -19.90 13.45 -9.61
CA VAL A 17 -19.32 12.13 -9.38
C VAL A 17 -19.84 11.25 -10.51
N ILE A 18 -19.05 11.09 -11.57
CA ILE A 18 -19.35 10.12 -12.63
C ILE A 18 -19.18 8.74 -11.99
N ARG A 19 -20.30 8.08 -11.65
CA ARG A 19 -20.33 6.67 -11.26
C ARG A 19 -20.21 5.82 -12.52
N GLY A 20 -19.01 5.81 -13.11
CA GLY A 20 -18.65 4.77 -14.08
C GLY A 20 -18.33 3.49 -13.31
N ASP A 21 -18.91 2.38 -13.72
CA ASP A 21 -18.63 1.09 -13.11
C ASP A 21 -17.16 0.73 -13.36
N ALA A 22 -16.37 0.71 -12.30
CA ALA A 22 -14.91 0.56 -12.40
C ALA A 22 -14.49 -0.79 -13.02
N SER A 23 -15.36 -1.79 -12.88
CA SER A 23 -15.23 -3.10 -13.52
C SER A 23 -15.13 -3.00 -15.05
N LEU A 24 -15.78 -2.01 -15.68
CA LEU A 24 -15.74 -1.76 -17.12
C LEU A 24 -14.44 -1.07 -17.58
N ILE A 25 -13.68 -0.47 -16.67
CA ILE A 25 -12.43 0.25 -16.98
C ILE A 25 -11.19 -0.60 -16.61
N VAL A 26 -11.34 -1.57 -15.70
CA VAL A 26 -10.20 -2.22 -15.01
C VAL A 26 -10.19 -3.73 -15.16
N GLY A 27 -11.12 -4.33 -15.91
CA GLY A 27 -11.01 -5.75 -16.29
C GLY A 27 -9.68 -5.97 -17.00
N LEU A 28 -8.72 -6.64 -16.35
CA LEU A 28 -7.45 -7.03 -16.95
C LEU A 28 -7.82 -7.95 -18.11
N PRO A 29 -7.76 -7.46 -19.36
CA PRO A 29 -8.36 -8.22 -20.44
C PRO A 29 -7.51 -9.47 -20.58
N TRP A 30 -8.11 -10.65 -20.58
CA TRP A 30 -7.41 -11.94 -20.74
C TRP A 30 -6.40 -11.92 -21.90
N THR A 31 -6.67 -11.09 -22.92
CA THR A 31 -5.76 -10.72 -24.01
C THR A 31 -4.36 -10.24 -23.57
N THR A 32 -4.22 -9.54 -22.44
CA THR A 32 -2.92 -9.11 -21.90
C THR A 32 -2.08 -10.31 -21.47
N GLY A 33 -2.69 -11.30 -20.82
CA GLY A 33 -1.98 -12.54 -20.45
C GLY A 33 -1.50 -13.30 -21.68
N PHE A 34 -2.37 -13.43 -22.69
CA PHE A 34 -2.02 -14.05 -23.96
C PHE A 34 -0.88 -13.30 -24.68
N GLN A 35 -0.89 -11.96 -24.67
CA GLN A 35 0.18 -11.14 -25.24
C GLN A 35 1.54 -11.38 -24.56
N TYR A 36 1.58 -11.45 -23.23
CA TYR A 36 2.82 -11.78 -22.52
C TYR A 36 3.30 -13.21 -22.79
N LEU A 37 2.38 -14.16 -22.98
CA LEU A 37 2.73 -15.52 -23.37
C LEU A 37 3.38 -15.55 -24.76
N VAL A 38 2.79 -14.85 -25.74
CA VAL A 38 3.39 -14.71 -27.08
C VAL A 38 4.76 -14.05 -27.02
N LEU A 39 4.93 -13.02 -26.19
CA LEU A 39 6.22 -12.36 -25.98
C LEU A 39 7.26 -13.31 -25.36
N LEU A 40 6.84 -14.11 -24.38
CA LEU A 40 7.70 -15.09 -23.72
C LEU A 40 8.14 -16.19 -24.69
N ALA A 41 7.23 -16.68 -25.52
CA ALA A 41 7.55 -17.66 -26.56
C ALA A 41 8.53 -17.09 -27.60
N ALA A 42 8.32 -15.85 -28.04
CA ALA A 42 9.24 -15.18 -28.95
C ALA A 42 10.63 -14.99 -28.33
N ALA A 43 10.70 -14.58 -27.06
CA ALA A 43 11.96 -14.46 -26.33
C ALA A 43 12.69 -15.80 -26.18
N ALA A 44 11.98 -16.91 -25.98
CA ALA A 44 12.59 -18.24 -25.91
C ALA A 44 13.22 -18.64 -27.26
N VAL A 45 12.58 -18.31 -28.38
CA VAL A 45 13.14 -18.53 -29.72
C VAL A 45 14.39 -17.68 -29.93
N ASP A 46 14.37 -16.41 -29.53
CA ASP A 46 15.52 -15.52 -29.59
C ASP A 46 16.70 -16.10 -28.79
N ILE A 47 16.46 -16.55 -27.56
CA ILE A 47 17.50 -17.14 -26.70
C ILE A 47 18.16 -18.34 -27.38
N VAL A 48 17.37 -19.26 -27.95
CA VAL A 48 17.93 -20.44 -28.64
C VAL A 48 18.75 -20.02 -29.85
N ALA A 49 18.26 -19.05 -30.65
CA ALA A 49 18.98 -18.56 -31.82
C ALA A 49 20.29 -17.85 -31.45
N PHE A 50 20.29 -17.02 -30.39
CA PHE A 50 21.49 -16.36 -29.87
C PHE A 50 22.49 -17.38 -29.32
N ASN A 51 22.01 -18.40 -28.60
CA ASN A 51 22.88 -19.44 -28.04
C ASN A 51 23.62 -20.19 -29.15
N GLN A 52 22.92 -20.58 -30.22
CA GLN A 52 23.55 -21.24 -31.39
C GLN A 52 24.65 -20.40 -32.04
N ILE A 53 24.51 -19.08 -32.04
CA ILE A 53 25.50 -18.16 -32.61
C ILE A 53 26.69 -18.02 -31.67
N LEU A 54 26.44 -17.88 -30.37
CA LEU A 54 27.47 -17.66 -29.37
C LEU A 54 28.34 -18.90 -29.14
N THR A 55 27.76 -20.10 -29.14
CA THR A 55 28.52 -21.36 -29.05
C THR A 55 29.45 -21.58 -30.24
N GLN A 56 29.16 -20.97 -31.40
CA GLN A 56 30.07 -21.02 -32.56
C GLN A 56 31.18 -19.97 -32.49
N ALA A 57 30.93 -18.85 -31.80
CA ALA A 57 31.84 -17.72 -31.78
C ALA A 57 32.83 -17.74 -30.60
N ILE A 58 32.44 -18.38 -29.48
CA ILE A 58 33.20 -18.36 -28.23
C ILE A 58 33.29 -19.79 -27.68
N ASP A 59 34.52 -20.26 -27.46
CA ASP A 59 34.81 -21.54 -26.81
C ASP A 59 34.83 -21.35 -25.28
N GLU A 60 33.64 -21.17 -24.69
CA GLU A 60 33.43 -20.97 -23.26
C GLU A 60 32.42 -21.99 -22.71
N TYR A 61 32.37 -22.12 -21.38
CA TYR A 61 31.42 -23.01 -20.72
C TYR A 61 29.97 -22.69 -21.09
N GLU A 62 29.22 -23.71 -21.50
CA GLU A 62 27.84 -23.58 -22.00
C GLU A 62 26.93 -22.82 -21.02
N GLU A 63 27.06 -23.06 -19.71
CA GLU A 63 26.28 -22.38 -18.67
C GLU A 63 26.47 -20.86 -18.65
N VAL A 64 27.71 -20.40 -18.91
CA VAL A 64 28.05 -18.98 -18.94
C VAL A 64 27.43 -18.31 -20.17
N LEU A 65 27.43 -19.02 -21.31
CA LEU A 65 26.78 -18.55 -22.54
C LEU A 65 25.27 -18.38 -22.36
N TRP A 66 24.59 -19.35 -21.73
CA TRP A 66 23.17 -19.22 -21.39
C TRP A 66 22.88 -18.00 -20.50
N GLY A 67 23.74 -17.74 -19.52
CA GLY A 67 23.66 -16.55 -18.67
C GLY A 67 23.76 -15.25 -19.47
N PHE A 68 24.74 -15.15 -20.39
CA PHE A 68 24.90 -13.98 -21.25
C PHE A 68 23.72 -13.77 -22.20
N VAL A 69 23.25 -14.82 -22.87
CA VAL A 69 22.11 -14.74 -23.79
C VAL A 69 20.83 -14.34 -23.07
N GLY A 70 20.56 -14.97 -21.92
CA GLY A 70 19.40 -14.65 -21.10
C GLY A 70 19.43 -13.20 -20.63
N GLY A 71 20.59 -12.75 -20.10
CA GLY A 71 20.80 -11.38 -19.67
C GLY A 71 20.61 -10.36 -20.80
N PHE A 72 21.22 -10.62 -21.97
CA PHE A 72 21.07 -9.77 -23.15
C PHE A 72 19.61 -9.66 -23.60
N THR A 73 18.89 -10.79 -23.69
CA THR A 73 17.49 -10.83 -24.12
C THR A 73 16.61 -10.02 -23.17
N VAL A 74 16.78 -10.18 -21.85
CA VAL A 74 16.03 -9.42 -20.82
C VAL A 74 16.30 -7.92 -20.95
N VAL A 75 17.56 -7.51 -21.15
CA VAL A 75 17.92 -6.10 -21.32
C VAL A 75 17.32 -5.52 -22.60
N CYS A 76 17.39 -6.23 -23.73
CA CYS A 76 16.79 -5.80 -24.99
C CYS A 76 15.27 -5.66 -24.90
N LEU A 77 14.59 -6.61 -24.27
CA LEU A 77 13.15 -6.54 -24.03
C LEU A 77 12.79 -5.37 -23.11
N ALA A 78 13.56 -5.16 -22.04
CA ALA A 78 13.34 -4.03 -21.13
C ALA A 78 13.52 -2.69 -21.84
N LEU A 79 14.55 -2.54 -22.68
CA LEU A 79 14.79 -1.32 -23.45
C LEU A 79 13.68 -1.05 -24.47
N SER A 80 13.24 -2.07 -25.22
CA SER A 80 12.14 -1.89 -26.16
C SER A 80 10.82 -1.56 -25.46
N HIS A 81 10.52 -2.28 -24.36
CA HIS A 81 9.32 -2.04 -23.56
C HIS A 81 9.30 -0.65 -22.93
N THR A 82 10.43 -0.18 -22.42
CA THR A 82 10.56 1.18 -21.88
C THR A 82 10.46 2.25 -22.97
N ALA A 83 11.09 2.03 -24.13
CA ALA A 83 10.96 2.92 -25.28
C ALA A 83 9.49 3.06 -25.72
N GLY A 84 8.75 1.95 -25.82
CA GLY A 84 7.32 1.95 -26.16
C GLY A 84 6.45 2.69 -25.14
N LYS A 85 6.69 2.49 -23.84
CA LYS A 85 5.99 3.24 -22.76
C LYS A 85 6.25 4.74 -22.85
N GLN A 86 7.52 5.13 -22.96
CA GLN A 86 7.93 6.53 -22.98
C GLN A 86 7.47 7.24 -24.24
N TRP A 87 7.44 6.53 -25.38
CA TRP A 87 6.87 7.06 -26.61
C TRP A 87 5.40 7.43 -26.43
N LYS A 88 4.61 6.55 -25.79
CA LYS A 88 3.21 6.86 -25.46
C LYS A 88 3.06 8.05 -24.52
N GLU A 89 3.83 8.08 -23.43
CA GLU A 89 3.80 9.19 -22.49
C GLU A 89 4.07 10.52 -23.21
N SER A 90 5.04 10.54 -24.14
CA SER A 90 5.36 11.72 -24.95
C SER A 90 4.23 12.13 -25.92
N SER A 91 3.46 11.17 -26.46
CA SER A 91 2.36 11.46 -27.38
C SER A 91 1.11 12.00 -26.68
N PHE A 92 0.79 11.50 -25.48
CA PHE A 92 -0.43 11.91 -24.76
C PHE A 92 -0.22 13.12 -23.84
N HIS A 93 0.98 13.32 -23.29
CA HIS A 93 1.24 14.37 -22.31
C HIS A 93 2.30 15.33 -22.82
N ARG A 94 1.85 16.45 -23.41
CA ARG A 94 2.73 17.51 -23.93
C ARG A 94 3.69 18.13 -22.89
N HIS A 95 3.47 17.88 -21.60
CA HIS A 95 4.18 18.51 -20.48
C HIS A 95 5.02 17.54 -19.62
N VAL A 96 5.30 16.30 -20.05
CA VAL A 96 6.29 15.46 -19.35
C VAL A 96 7.67 15.76 -19.93
N PRO A 97 8.49 16.64 -19.30
CA PRO A 97 9.83 16.89 -19.78
C PRO A 97 10.61 15.58 -19.80
N ASN A 98 11.43 15.38 -20.83
CA ASN A 98 12.33 14.23 -21.04
C ASN A 98 11.69 12.90 -21.48
N ALA A 99 10.37 12.72 -21.52
CA ALA A 99 9.78 11.45 -21.99
C ALA A 99 10.23 11.08 -23.41
N ARG A 100 10.28 12.08 -24.31
CA ARG A 100 10.75 11.88 -25.69
C ARG A 100 12.24 11.55 -25.78
N SER A 101 13.10 12.22 -25.00
CA SER A 101 14.54 11.95 -25.02
C SER A 101 14.86 10.58 -24.45
N ILE A 102 14.15 10.15 -23.40
CA ILE A 102 14.28 8.79 -22.85
C ILE A 102 13.79 7.76 -23.88
N ALA A 103 12.65 7.98 -24.54
CA ALA A 103 12.15 7.07 -25.57
C ALA A 103 13.16 6.88 -26.72
N ILE A 104 13.72 8.00 -27.22
CA ILE A 104 14.74 7.99 -28.28
C ILE A 104 16.04 7.34 -27.77
N GLY A 105 16.45 7.63 -26.53
CA GLY A 105 17.64 7.05 -25.92
C GLY A 105 17.55 5.54 -25.77
N CYS A 106 16.47 5.04 -25.14
CA CYS A 106 16.22 3.61 -24.98
C CYS A 106 16.06 2.89 -26.32
N GLY A 107 15.31 3.48 -27.26
CA GLY A 107 15.15 2.93 -28.60
C GLY A 107 16.45 2.92 -29.40
N GLY A 108 17.28 3.95 -29.25
CA GLY A 108 18.60 4.04 -29.88
C GLY A 108 19.59 3.01 -29.34
N VAL A 109 19.68 2.85 -28.01
CA VAL A 109 20.52 1.81 -27.39
C VAL A 109 20.04 0.42 -27.79
N TRP A 110 18.73 0.18 -27.81
CA TRP A 110 18.15 -1.08 -28.29
C TRP A 110 18.50 -1.36 -29.75
N LEU A 111 18.39 -0.37 -30.65
CA LEU A 111 18.79 -0.53 -32.05
C LEU A 111 20.29 -0.79 -32.18
N ALA A 112 21.12 -0.09 -31.41
CA ALA A 112 22.58 -0.27 -31.43
C ALA A 112 22.99 -1.69 -30.99
N LEU A 113 22.35 -2.25 -29.96
CA LEU A 113 22.60 -3.62 -29.51
C LEU A 113 22.24 -4.66 -30.59
N GLY A 114 21.09 -4.50 -31.23
CA GLY A 114 20.68 -5.37 -32.34
C GLY A 114 21.60 -5.27 -33.55
N LEU A 115 22.00 -4.05 -33.90
CA LEU A 115 22.94 -3.81 -34.99
C LEU A 115 24.32 -4.40 -34.69
N MET A 116 24.81 -4.26 -33.45
CA MET A 116 26.07 -4.87 -33.02
C MET A 116 26.01 -6.40 -33.07
N ALA A 117 24.91 -7.02 -32.61
CA ALA A 117 24.71 -8.45 -32.71
C ALA A 117 24.68 -8.93 -34.18
N PHE A 118 24.01 -8.18 -35.05
CA PHE A 118 23.99 -8.44 -36.49
C PHE A 118 25.38 -8.34 -37.13
N VAL A 119 26.12 -7.28 -36.83
CA VAL A 119 27.50 -7.07 -37.31
C VAL A 119 28.42 -8.18 -36.81
N PHE A 120 28.30 -8.56 -35.54
CA PHE A 120 29.07 -9.66 -34.98
C PHE A 120 28.77 -10.97 -35.72
N ARG A 121 27.48 -11.26 -35.96
CA ARG A 121 27.04 -12.43 -36.73
C ARG A 121 27.54 -12.41 -38.18
N TRP A 122 27.63 -11.22 -38.77
CA TRP A 122 28.08 -11.03 -40.14
C TRP A 122 29.57 -11.30 -40.32
N PHE A 123 30.41 -10.88 -39.38
CA PHE A 123 31.86 -10.97 -39.50
C PHE A 123 32.49 -12.21 -38.84
N TYR A 124 31.92 -12.72 -37.75
CA TYR A 124 32.60 -13.72 -36.91
C TYR A 124 32.07 -15.14 -37.06
N VAL A 125 30.89 -15.33 -37.64
CA VAL A 125 30.38 -16.68 -37.88
C VAL A 125 30.88 -17.15 -39.23
N THR A 126 32.03 -17.81 -39.20
CA THR A 126 32.46 -18.71 -40.28
C THR A 126 31.39 -19.77 -40.49
N PRO A 127 31.05 -20.13 -41.74
CA PRO A 127 30.10 -21.20 -42.01
C PRO A 127 30.65 -22.46 -41.35
N ALA A 128 30.07 -22.87 -40.22
CA ALA A 128 30.35 -24.17 -39.66
C ALA A 128 29.98 -25.17 -40.76
N SER A 129 30.97 -25.89 -41.27
CA SER A 129 30.83 -26.92 -42.30
C SER A 129 29.91 -28.08 -41.87
N GLY A 130 29.32 -28.02 -40.67
CA GLY A 130 28.26 -28.89 -40.18
C GLY A 130 26.87 -28.50 -40.70
N GLY A 131 26.74 -28.22 -42.00
CA GLY A 131 25.44 -28.44 -42.62
C GLY A 131 25.05 -29.89 -42.35
N THR A 132 23.85 -30.13 -41.85
CA THR A 132 23.25 -31.46 -41.91
C THR A 132 23.19 -31.85 -43.37
N THR A 133 24.25 -32.48 -43.87
CA THR A 133 24.24 -33.18 -45.14
C THR A 133 23.23 -34.28 -44.93
N VAL A 134 22.02 -34.06 -45.44
CA VAL A 134 21.12 -35.17 -45.73
C VAL A 134 21.87 -35.98 -46.78
N GLU A 135 22.65 -36.96 -46.32
CA GLU A 135 23.28 -37.93 -47.19
C GLU A 135 22.14 -38.71 -47.86
N ASN A 136 21.74 -38.24 -49.04
CA ASN A 136 21.00 -39.10 -49.96
C ASN A 136 22.02 -40.12 -50.45
N GLU A 137 21.95 -41.34 -49.91
CA GLU A 137 22.76 -42.49 -50.33
C GLU A 137 22.72 -42.62 -51.86
N GLY A 138 23.82 -42.29 -52.53
CA GLY A 138 24.03 -42.55 -53.96
C GLY A 138 24.29 -41.33 -54.86
N GLN A 139 24.19 -40.09 -54.36
CA GLN A 139 24.53 -38.91 -55.17
C GLN A 139 25.98 -38.47 -54.89
N ALA A 140 26.84 -38.46 -55.92
CA ALA A 140 28.18 -37.91 -55.81
C ALA A 140 28.12 -36.45 -55.29
N PRO A 141 29.04 -36.03 -54.41
CA PRO A 141 29.03 -34.70 -53.83
C PRO A 141 29.23 -33.67 -54.95
N SER A 142 28.14 -33.04 -55.38
CA SER A 142 28.21 -31.85 -56.23
C SER A 142 28.99 -30.78 -55.46
N GLU A 143 29.96 -30.15 -56.12
CA GLU A 143 30.72 -29.03 -55.56
C GLU A 143 29.77 -27.85 -55.27
N VAL A 144 29.23 -27.78 -54.05
CA VAL A 144 28.38 -26.68 -53.56
C VAL A 144 29.26 -25.55 -52.98
N ALA A 145 30.41 -25.28 -53.58
CA ALA A 145 31.39 -24.33 -53.04
C ALA A 145 30.90 -22.87 -53.08
N ASP A 146 30.02 -22.50 -54.02
CA ASP A 146 29.55 -21.11 -54.18
C ASP A 146 28.31 -20.74 -53.35
N ASN A 147 27.55 -21.71 -52.82
CA ASN A 147 26.35 -21.40 -52.02
C ASN A 147 26.65 -21.14 -50.53
N ALA A 148 27.86 -21.44 -50.06
CA ALA A 148 28.25 -21.29 -48.66
C ALA A 148 28.25 -19.82 -48.19
N THR A 149 28.63 -18.89 -49.07
CA THR A 149 28.57 -17.45 -48.77
C THR A 149 27.14 -16.91 -48.75
N GLN A 150 26.26 -17.43 -49.61
CA GLN A 150 24.85 -16.99 -49.69
C GLN A 150 24.03 -17.41 -48.47
N GLY A 151 24.30 -18.58 -47.88
CA GLY A 151 23.62 -19.06 -46.66
C GLY A 151 23.88 -18.19 -45.43
N ASN A 152 25.09 -17.65 -45.29
CA ASN A 152 25.46 -16.80 -44.16
C ASN A 152 24.65 -15.50 -44.13
N TYR A 153 24.49 -14.85 -45.28
CA TYR A 153 23.72 -13.61 -45.40
C TYR A 153 22.24 -13.80 -45.05
N LEU A 154 21.64 -14.90 -45.50
CA LEU A 154 20.23 -15.20 -45.21
C LEU A 154 20.01 -15.40 -43.70
N SER A 155 20.90 -16.15 -43.03
CA SER A 155 20.79 -16.40 -41.59
C SER A 155 20.95 -15.12 -40.76
N ALA A 156 21.90 -14.24 -41.11
CA ALA A 156 22.10 -12.96 -40.44
C ALA A 156 20.89 -12.02 -40.62
N LEU A 157 20.31 -11.98 -41.83
CA LEU A 157 19.08 -11.20 -42.10
C LEU A 157 17.88 -11.75 -41.34
N LEU A 158 17.70 -13.07 -41.30
CA LEU A 158 16.62 -13.70 -40.54
C LEU A 158 16.74 -13.39 -39.04
N PHE A 159 17.98 -13.39 -38.53
CA PHE A 159 18.26 -13.02 -37.15
C PHE A 159 17.92 -11.55 -36.84
N LEU A 160 18.31 -10.64 -37.73
CA LEU A 160 17.97 -9.22 -37.61
C LEU A 160 16.45 -9.01 -37.65
N MET A 161 15.75 -9.70 -38.55
CA MET A 161 14.29 -9.61 -38.66
C MET A 161 13.60 -10.17 -37.42
N LEU A 162 14.13 -11.25 -36.85
CA LEU A 162 13.62 -11.81 -35.60
C LEU A 162 13.79 -10.82 -34.44
N TYR A 163 15.00 -10.27 -34.25
CA TYR A 163 15.29 -9.25 -33.24
C TYR A 163 14.40 -8.00 -33.36
N LEU A 164 14.25 -7.49 -34.59
CA LEU A 164 13.38 -6.35 -34.86
C LEU A 164 11.92 -6.72 -34.59
N GLY A 165 11.48 -7.91 -34.97
CA GLY A 165 10.13 -8.40 -34.75
C GLY A 165 9.78 -8.48 -33.26
N THR A 166 10.61 -9.14 -32.46
CA THR A 166 10.39 -9.30 -31.01
C THR A 166 10.47 -7.96 -30.28
N GLY A 167 11.44 -7.12 -30.65
CA GLY A 167 11.56 -5.77 -30.12
C GLY A 167 10.37 -4.89 -30.47
N VAL A 168 9.98 -4.76 -31.75
CA VAL A 168 8.84 -3.92 -32.16
C VAL A 168 7.54 -4.41 -31.54
N LEU A 169 7.33 -5.73 -31.47
CA LEU A 169 6.17 -6.31 -30.80
C LEU A 169 6.13 -5.94 -29.32
N SER A 170 7.25 -6.08 -28.61
CA SER A 170 7.39 -5.69 -27.20
C SER A 170 7.07 -4.20 -27.00
N GLY A 171 7.68 -3.32 -27.79
CA GLY A 171 7.45 -1.88 -27.74
C GLY A 171 6.01 -1.49 -28.07
N ALA A 172 5.41 -2.14 -29.07
CA ALA A 172 4.01 -1.89 -29.46
C ALA A 172 3.02 -2.37 -28.39
N MET A 173 3.28 -3.52 -27.75
CA MET A 173 2.52 -3.99 -26.60
C MET A 173 2.63 -2.98 -25.46
N ALA A 174 3.85 -2.56 -25.12
CA ALA A 174 4.12 -1.56 -24.10
C ALA A 174 3.36 -0.26 -24.35
N TYR A 175 3.38 0.22 -25.60
CA TYR A 175 2.62 1.38 -26.05
C TYR A 175 1.12 1.13 -25.84
N LYS A 176 0.53 0.06 -26.37
CA LYS A 176 -0.92 -0.16 -26.26
C LYS A 176 -1.38 -0.32 -24.80
N LEU A 177 -0.68 -1.14 -24.02
CA LEU A 177 -1.02 -1.47 -22.63
C LEU A 177 -0.83 -0.32 -21.65
N HIS A 178 0.02 0.65 -21.96
CA HIS A 178 0.27 1.77 -21.05
C HIS A 178 -0.93 2.73 -21.02
N ASN A 179 -1.86 2.56 -20.08
CA ASN A 179 -2.96 3.50 -19.86
C ASN A 179 -2.66 4.36 -18.60
N PRO A 180 -2.21 5.62 -18.75
CA PRO A 180 -1.89 6.48 -17.61
C PRO A 180 -3.12 6.80 -16.76
N ALA A 181 -4.32 6.84 -17.36
CA ALA A 181 -5.56 7.09 -16.64
C ALA A 181 -5.89 5.92 -15.69
N ALA A 182 -5.66 4.68 -16.13
CA ALA A 182 -5.84 3.51 -15.27
C ALA A 182 -4.90 3.55 -14.06
N GLN A 183 -3.63 3.93 -14.24
CA GLN A 183 -2.68 4.08 -13.13
C GLN A 183 -3.08 5.20 -12.16
N GLN A 184 -3.52 6.35 -12.68
CA GLN A 184 -4.02 7.45 -11.84
C GLN A 184 -5.25 7.04 -11.05
N TRP A 185 -6.15 6.26 -11.66
CA TRP A 185 -7.32 5.71 -10.99
C TRP A 185 -6.92 4.75 -9.86
N VAL A 186 -6.01 3.80 -10.09
CA VAL A 186 -5.50 2.89 -9.04
C VAL A 186 -4.90 3.68 -7.87
N ARG A 187 -4.10 4.71 -8.16
CA ARG A 187 -3.53 5.61 -7.13
C ARG A 187 -4.63 6.37 -6.38
N ALA A 188 -5.67 6.84 -7.07
CA ALA A 188 -6.80 7.53 -6.45
C ALA A 188 -7.62 6.59 -5.55
N VAL A 189 -7.83 5.34 -5.97
CA VAL A 189 -8.51 4.31 -5.17
C VAL A 189 -7.70 3.98 -3.92
N ALA A 190 -6.39 3.77 -4.04
CA ALA A 190 -5.52 3.52 -2.89
C ALA A 190 -5.55 4.71 -1.89
N LYS A 191 -5.52 5.95 -2.39
CA LYS A 191 -5.67 7.15 -1.56
C LYS A 191 -7.04 7.22 -0.88
N ARG A 192 -8.11 6.87 -1.59
CA ARG A 192 -9.48 6.84 -1.03
C ARG A 192 -9.60 5.78 0.06
N ALA A 193 -9.04 4.58 -0.14
CA ALA A 193 -9.02 3.53 0.86
C ALA A 193 -8.27 3.99 2.12
N LYS A 194 -7.10 4.60 1.96
CA LYS A 194 -6.34 5.19 3.09
C LYS A 194 -7.09 6.32 3.79
N ALA A 195 -7.81 7.15 3.05
CA ALA A 195 -8.65 8.19 3.65
C ALA A 195 -9.83 7.59 4.43
N ALA A 196 -10.44 6.53 3.93
CA ALA A 196 -11.52 5.82 4.61
C ALA A 196 -11.05 5.15 5.90
N THR A 197 -9.85 4.54 5.92
CA THR A 197 -9.29 3.97 7.16
C THR A 197 -9.00 5.06 8.19
N ARG A 198 -8.44 6.20 7.76
CA ARG A 198 -8.22 7.35 8.65
C ARG A 198 -9.53 7.93 9.20
N LEU A 199 -10.57 7.99 8.38
CA LEU A 199 -11.89 8.45 8.83
C LEU A 199 -12.47 7.50 9.88
N ALA A 200 -12.38 6.19 9.67
CA ALA A 200 -12.81 5.20 10.66
C ALA A 200 -12.00 5.27 11.97
N GLU A 201 -10.68 5.51 11.90
CA GLU A 201 -9.85 5.74 13.09
C GLU A 201 -10.29 6.99 13.87
N LEU A 202 -10.59 8.08 13.16
CA LEU A 202 -11.08 9.32 13.78
C LEU A 202 -12.47 9.14 14.40
N GLU A 203 -13.38 8.45 13.72
CA GLU A 203 -14.71 8.13 14.25
C GLU A 203 -14.60 7.27 15.52
N ALA A 204 -13.75 6.24 15.52
CA ALA A 204 -13.50 5.44 16.71
C ALA A 204 -12.87 6.27 17.85
N GLY A 205 -12.00 7.22 17.52
CA GLY A 205 -11.43 8.16 18.50
C GLY A 205 -12.48 9.09 19.11
N LEU A 206 -13.41 9.59 18.30
CA LEU A 206 -14.52 10.43 18.79
C LEU A 206 -15.44 9.66 19.74
N VAL A 207 -15.81 8.43 19.40
CA VAL A 207 -16.65 7.60 20.28
C VAL A 207 -15.96 7.37 21.64
N ARG A 208 -14.66 7.07 21.66
CA ARG A 208 -13.90 6.91 22.91
C ARG A 208 -13.82 8.20 23.72
N ALA A 209 -13.65 9.34 23.04
CA ALA A 209 -13.62 10.64 23.72
C ALA A 209 -14.98 10.95 24.35
N GLU A 210 -16.10 10.67 23.66
CA GLU A 210 -17.45 10.81 24.20
C GLU A 210 -17.68 9.91 25.41
N GLU A 211 -17.26 8.64 25.37
CA GLU A 211 -17.32 7.71 26.50
C GLU A 211 -16.55 8.25 27.72
N LEU A 212 -15.32 8.73 27.52
CA LEU A 212 -14.50 9.30 28.59
C LEU A 212 -15.14 10.56 29.19
N THR A 213 -15.74 11.42 28.36
CA THR A 213 -16.44 12.61 28.88
C THR A 213 -17.66 12.25 29.72
N LYS A 214 -18.38 11.18 29.37
CA LYS A 214 -19.49 10.66 30.18
C LYS A 214 -18.98 10.12 31.52
N GLU A 215 -17.93 9.31 31.51
CA GLU A 215 -17.33 8.75 32.74
C GLU A 215 -16.84 9.85 33.69
N VAL A 216 -16.14 10.86 33.18
CA VAL A 216 -15.70 12.02 33.99
C VAL A 216 -16.90 12.79 34.54
N GLY A 217 -17.98 12.92 33.77
CA GLY A 217 -19.23 13.52 34.22
C GLY A 217 -19.85 12.76 35.39
N GLU A 218 -19.92 11.43 35.31
CA GLU A 218 -20.42 10.57 36.38
C GLU A 218 -19.56 10.66 37.65
N ILE A 219 -18.23 10.68 37.52
CA ILE A 219 -17.32 10.83 38.65
C ILE A 219 -17.52 12.18 39.34
N ARG A 220 -17.66 13.27 38.58
CA ARG A 220 -17.95 14.60 39.14
C ARG A 220 -19.29 14.62 39.87
N GLN A 221 -20.33 14.03 39.27
CA GLN A 221 -21.65 13.96 39.90
C GLN A 221 -21.61 13.17 41.22
N ARG A 222 -20.87 12.06 41.27
CA ARG A 222 -20.65 11.30 42.52
C ARG A 222 -19.88 12.11 43.55
N ALA A 223 -18.81 12.79 43.14
CA ALA A 223 -18.04 13.66 44.03
C ALA A 223 -18.89 14.82 44.60
N ASP A 224 -19.77 15.42 43.78
CA ASP A 224 -20.69 16.47 44.22
C ASP A 224 -21.72 15.91 45.22
N GLN A 225 -22.26 14.71 44.99
CA GLN A 225 -23.15 14.02 45.93
C GLN A 225 -22.46 13.70 47.24
N ASP A 226 -21.24 13.16 47.20
CA ASP A 226 -20.43 12.84 48.37
C ASP A 226 -20.08 14.11 49.16
N MET A 227 -19.77 15.22 48.46
CA MET A 227 -19.52 16.53 49.09
C MET A 227 -20.76 17.03 49.83
N VAL A 228 -21.95 16.92 49.22
CA VAL A 228 -23.22 17.32 49.86
C VAL A 228 -23.48 16.46 51.10
N LEU A 229 -23.27 15.15 51.03
CA LEU A 229 -23.40 14.25 52.18
C LEU A 229 -22.38 14.60 53.29
N PHE A 230 -21.14 14.87 52.91
CA PHE A 230 -20.07 15.26 53.84
C PHE A 230 -20.39 16.57 54.55
N LEU A 231 -20.93 17.57 53.84
CA LEU A 231 -21.36 18.85 54.42
C LEU A 231 -22.59 18.72 55.31
N ALA A 232 -23.44 17.71 55.12
CA ALA A 232 -24.59 17.44 55.99
C ALA A 232 -24.22 16.67 57.28
N LEU A 233 -23.06 15.99 57.32
CA LEU A 233 -22.62 15.23 58.49
C LEU A 233 -22.46 16.07 59.78
N PRO A 234 -21.79 17.25 59.76
CA PRO A 234 -21.60 18.11 60.94
C PRO A 234 -22.91 18.50 61.60
N ASP A 235 -23.95 18.83 60.82
CA ASP A 235 -25.26 19.20 61.35
C ASP A 235 -25.93 18.01 62.05
N SER A 236 -25.78 16.80 61.49
CA SER A 236 -26.30 15.58 62.12
C SER A 236 -25.52 15.19 63.39
N LEU A 237 -24.21 15.41 63.41
CA LEU A 237 -23.35 15.11 64.56
C LEU A 237 -23.60 16.11 65.69
N THR A 238 -23.72 17.40 65.38
CA THR A 238 -24.08 18.43 66.38
C THR A 238 -25.47 18.16 66.95
N ALA A 239 -26.46 17.79 66.14
CA ALA A 239 -27.78 17.38 66.62
C ALA A 239 -27.72 16.17 67.56
N LYS A 240 -26.91 15.15 67.23
CA LYS A 240 -26.71 13.96 68.09
C LYS A 240 -26.02 14.30 69.41
N VAL A 241 -24.97 15.13 69.37
CA VAL A 241 -24.25 15.55 70.58
C VAL A 241 -25.15 16.40 71.48
N LEU A 242 -25.98 17.27 70.91
CA LEU A 242 -26.95 18.07 71.66
C LEU A 242 -28.01 17.17 72.34
N ALA A 243 -28.57 16.20 71.61
CA ALA A 243 -29.54 15.26 72.15
C ALA A 243 -28.95 14.37 73.27
N ASP A 244 -27.71 13.89 73.12
CA ASP A 244 -27.03 13.11 74.16
C ASP A 244 -26.69 13.96 75.40
N ALA A 245 -26.35 15.23 75.22
CA ALA A 245 -26.13 16.17 76.31
C ALA A 245 -27.44 16.43 77.09
N GLU A 246 -28.57 16.59 76.40
CA GLU A 246 -29.89 16.79 77.02
C GLU A 246 -30.32 15.56 77.83
N LEU A 247 -30.13 14.35 77.28
CA LEU A 247 -30.39 13.10 78.01
C LEU A 247 -29.52 12.95 79.27
N LYS A 248 -28.24 13.31 79.20
CA LYS A 248 -27.35 13.29 80.38
C LYS A 248 -27.75 14.30 81.45
N LEU A 249 -28.23 15.49 81.06
CA LEU A 249 -28.73 16.50 82.00
C LEU A 249 -30.03 16.04 82.67
N LEU A 250 -30.95 15.42 81.93
CA LEU A 250 -32.17 14.84 82.48
C LEU A 250 -31.87 13.67 83.44
N GLY A 251 -30.95 12.78 83.07
CA GLY A 251 -30.49 11.69 83.94
C GLY A 251 -29.84 12.19 85.24
N ARG A 252 -29.02 13.25 85.15
CA ARG A 252 -28.39 13.86 86.33
C ARG A 252 -29.40 14.57 87.23
N GLY A 253 -30.42 15.22 86.65
CA GLY A 253 -31.53 15.82 87.40
C GLY A 253 -32.32 14.78 88.20
N LEU A 254 -32.58 13.61 87.62
CA LEU A 254 -33.23 12.49 88.31
C LEU A 254 -32.37 11.92 89.45
N ALA A 255 -31.07 11.71 89.22
CA ALA A 255 -30.15 11.22 90.25
C ALA A 255 -29.99 12.18 91.44
N VAL A 256 -29.96 13.50 91.20
CA VAL A 256 -29.95 14.51 92.27
C VAL A 256 -31.28 14.53 93.03
N GLY A 257 -32.41 14.28 92.35
CA GLY A 257 -33.71 14.13 92.98
C GLY A 257 -33.81 12.92 93.92
N GLU A 258 -33.23 11.78 93.54
CA GLU A 258 -33.15 10.59 94.39
C GLU A 258 -32.23 10.82 95.59
N HIS A 259 -31.05 11.41 95.40
CA HIS A 259 -30.14 11.68 96.51
C HIS A 259 -30.74 12.68 97.52
N ARG A 260 -31.49 13.68 97.04
CA ARG A 260 -32.23 14.60 97.93
C ARG A 260 -33.32 13.87 98.73
N ARG A 261 -34.06 12.94 98.13
CA ARG A 261 -35.06 12.13 98.85
C ARG A 261 -34.45 11.21 99.90
N GLN A 262 -33.24 10.70 99.68
CA GLN A 262 -32.50 9.94 100.70
C GLN A 262 -32.13 10.81 101.90
N ILE A 263 -31.62 12.02 101.67
CA ILE A 263 -31.25 12.95 102.75
C ILE A 263 -32.49 13.39 103.55
N THR A 264 -33.62 13.68 102.89
CA THR A 264 -34.86 14.02 103.63
C THR A 264 -35.54 12.80 104.28
N GLY A 265 -35.19 11.58 103.87
CA GLY A 265 -35.68 10.34 104.48
C GLY A 265 -35.00 10.02 105.81
N GLU A 266 -33.70 10.32 105.95
CA GLU A 266 -32.96 10.11 107.20
C GLU A 266 -33.40 11.05 108.33
N ASP A 267 -33.76 12.31 108.02
CA ASP A 267 -34.23 13.26 109.03
C ASP A 267 -35.58 12.88 109.66
N ASN A 268 -36.39 12.06 108.98
CA ASN A 268 -37.69 11.63 109.51
C ASN A 268 -37.62 10.34 110.34
N GLN A 269 -36.50 9.62 110.35
CA GLN A 269 -36.29 8.48 111.25
C GLN A 269 -35.72 8.89 112.61
N ASN A 270 -34.95 9.98 112.69
CA ASN A 270 -34.36 10.43 113.96
C ASN A 270 -35.35 11.15 114.91
N GLY A 271 -36.57 11.43 114.44
CA GLY A 271 -37.66 12.01 115.25
C GLY A 271 -38.52 10.99 116.02
N LYS A 272 -38.35 9.69 115.77
CA LYS A 272 -39.27 8.66 116.31
C LYS A 272 -38.79 7.97 117.60
N ASP A 273 -37.52 8.14 117.99
CA ASP A 273 -36.95 7.54 119.22
C ASP A 273 -36.91 8.50 120.43
N ARG A 274 -37.68 9.60 120.41
CA ARG A 274 -37.78 10.55 121.53
C ARG A 274 -39.18 10.68 122.14
N ARG A 275 -40.01 9.63 122.09
CA ARG A 275 -41.22 9.54 122.93
C ARG A 275 -41.46 8.14 123.45
#